data_AF-A0A0Q8F4J9-F1
#
_entry.id   AF-A0A0Q8F4J9-F1
#
_cell.length_a   1.000
_cell.length_b   1.000
_cell.length_c   1.000
_cell.angle_alpha   90.00
_cell.angle_beta   90.00
_cell.angle_gamma   90.00
#
_symmetry.space_group_name_H-M   'P 1'
#
loop_
_entity.id
_entity.type
_entity.pdbx_description
1 polymer ?
#
loop_
_entity_poly.entity_id
_entity_poly.type
_entity_poly.pdbx_seq_one_letter_code
_entity_poly.pdbx_strand_id
1 'polypeptide(L)'
;MKTCTVRQGMAAAVMGVLLLVGATARAQTCPTGSTNPLAPYDNQGPSQTIINANNVYVGNSRLQVTHAVVGGAAGILNTNIIDNDHIDADVGVRIGHNGNADSATRYILSTYSFRSPDLAQALPVSNLTFRIHDLDAGDNVTVNAYDQSGGLIAITTSMYSFNPGGTIITRVSGTNRFSSPNTNVDDLRGTVYLDFSGLQISRVELVYYDVNATGTYTVADLKACNPTLTLRKTTQLLAGGPFGFTLTNTSRNTGATVTTSAANAPEQVDGNAGTTGVQVFGITAPNTAVTINETGLPTGWMLVPAATTCTNAGGATIGTLSGTTYTIPGGATGHTFPGAAITCTYTNIAPRSEVQVTKTVAPSPVVTGQVATYTIVVRNNGPQAVSNAVLADVAGAGQNCSVPSTTATCVAAGGATCPASLPVATLLAGGVTIPSLPLNGQVIVTLQCTVTATGF
;
A
#
# COMPACT_ATOMS: atom_id res chain seq x y z
N MET A 1 41.71 3.98 24.94
CA MET A 1 40.43 4.03 24.19
C MET A 1 40.63 4.95 22.99
N LYS A 2 40.60 4.42 21.77
CA LYS A 2 40.48 5.28 20.58
C LYS A 2 38.98 5.34 20.25
N THR A 3 38.32 6.36 20.76
CA THR A 3 36.93 6.69 20.40
C THR A 3 37.01 7.90 19.48
N CYS A 4 36.61 7.73 18.23
CA CYS A 4 36.51 8.84 17.28
C CYS A 4 35.06 9.31 17.29
N THR A 5 34.81 10.48 17.89
CA THR A 5 33.51 11.14 17.87
C THR A 5 33.65 12.44 17.09
N VAL A 6 33.01 12.54 15.93
CA VAL A 6 32.91 13.79 15.18
C VAL A 6 31.56 14.42 15.50
N ARG A 7 31.59 15.59 16.15
CA ARG A 7 30.48 16.55 16.22
C ARG A 7 30.92 17.82 15.52
N GLN A 8 30.12 18.30 14.57
CA GLN A 8 29.83 19.70 14.20
C GLN A 8 29.06 19.66 12.85
N GLY A 9 28.10 20.52 12.55
CA GLY A 9 27.64 21.72 13.22
C GLY A 9 26.28 22.15 12.68
N MET A 10 25.57 22.95 13.48
CA MET A 10 24.39 23.70 13.08
C MET A 10 24.78 24.78 12.06
N ALA A 11 24.00 24.94 11.00
CA ALA A 11 23.87 26.22 10.29
C ALA A 11 22.59 26.30 9.46
N ALA A 12 21.98 27.49 9.54
CA ALA A 12 21.11 28.15 8.57
C ALA A 12 19.69 27.60 8.35
N ALA A 13 18.75 28.18 9.11
CA ALA A 13 17.37 28.33 8.69
C ALA A 13 17.31 29.22 7.44
N VAL A 14 17.10 28.62 6.27
CA VAL A 14 16.70 29.33 5.05
C VAL A 14 15.19 29.26 4.99
N MET A 15 14.55 30.43 5.06
CA MET A 15 13.13 30.62 4.86
C MET A 15 12.83 30.37 3.38
N GLY A 16 12.65 29.09 3.03
CA GLY A 16 12.23 28.65 1.71
C GLY A 16 10.74 28.90 1.55
N VAL A 17 10.38 29.78 0.62
CA VAL A 17 9.04 29.90 0.08
C VAL A 17 8.63 28.51 -0.43
N LEU A 18 7.79 27.83 0.35
CA LEU A 18 7.16 26.59 -0.07
C LEU A 18 6.09 26.97 -1.10
N LEU A 19 6.50 27.05 -2.37
CA LEU A 19 5.57 26.84 -3.46
C LEU A 19 5.09 25.39 -3.29
N LEU A 20 3.95 25.20 -2.62
CA LEU A 20 3.17 23.98 -2.81
C LEU A 20 2.74 24.01 -4.27
N VAL A 21 3.58 23.45 -5.14
CA VAL A 21 3.07 22.83 -6.35
C VAL A 21 2.23 21.68 -5.82
N GLY A 22 0.95 21.94 -5.57
CA GLY A 22 -0.01 20.90 -5.21
C GLY A 22 0.21 19.78 -6.20
N ALA A 23 0.56 18.60 -5.71
CA ALA A 23 0.77 17.44 -6.55
C ALA A 23 -0.43 17.38 -7.50
N THR A 24 -0.21 17.60 -8.79
CA THR A 24 -1.28 17.49 -9.79
C THR A 24 -1.92 16.14 -9.56
N ALA A 25 -3.21 16.14 -9.17
CA ALA A 25 -3.97 14.94 -8.88
C ALA A 25 -3.74 13.96 -10.04
N ARG A 26 -2.95 12.91 -9.78
CA ARG A 26 -2.62 11.93 -10.80
C ARG A 26 -3.90 11.15 -11.07
N ALA A 27 -4.50 11.43 -12.21
CA ALA A 27 -5.69 10.74 -12.64
C ALA A 27 -5.40 9.25 -12.80
N GLN A 28 -6.39 8.44 -12.44
CA GLN A 28 -6.29 6.98 -12.45
C GLN A 28 -6.12 6.49 -13.89
N THR A 29 -5.48 5.36 -14.15
CA THR A 29 -5.46 4.71 -15.48
C THR A 29 -5.66 3.22 -15.25
N CYS A 30 -6.76 2.65 -15.76
CA CYS A 30 -7.01 1.21 -15.58
C CYS A 30 -6.37 0.39 -16.70
N PRO A 31 -5.78 -0.77 -16.38
CA PRO A 31 -5.62 -1.85 -17.34
C PRO A 31 -6.97 -2.29 -17.94
N THR A 32 -6.96 -2.81 -19.17
CA THR A 32 -8.16 -3.38 -19.81
C THR A 32 -8.74 -4.53 -18.98
N GLY A 33 -10.05 -4.47 -18.67
CA GLY A 33 -10.78 -5.53 -17.95
C GLY A 33 -10.77 -5.43 -16.42
N SER A 34 -10.29 -4.32 -15.85
CA SER A 34 -10.19 -4.15 -14.39
C SER A 34 -11.16 -3.10 -13.86
N THR A 35 -12.48 -3.32 -13.89
CA THR A 35 -13.50 -2.41 -13.32
C THR A 35 -14.36 -3.10 -12.27
N ASN A 36 -14.72 -2.42 -11.18
CA ASN A 36 -15.56 -2.95 -10.09
C ASN A 36 -16.74 -2.02 -9.75
N PRO A 37 -17.94 -2.58 -9.44
CA PRO A 37 -19.14 -1.82 -9.05
C PRO A 37 -19.06 -1.22 -7.66
N LEU A 38 -19.92 -0.23 -7.40
CA LEU A 38 -20.18 0.29 -6.05
C LEU A 38 -20.64 -0.85 -5.12
N ALA A 39 -20.11 -0.87 -3.90
CA ALA A 39 -20.68 -1.62 -2.79
C ALA A 39 -21.24 -0.61 -1.76
N PRO A 40 -22.43 -0.84 -1.16
CA PRO A 40 -22.94 -0.01 -0.09
C PRO A 40 -21.98 -0.05 1.11
N TYR A 41 -21.64 1.13 1.60
CA TYR A 41 -20.81 1.31 2.80
C TYR A 41 -21.69 1.09 4.02
N ASP A 42 -21.63 -0.09 4.65
CA ASP A 42 -21.91 -0.33 6.10
C ASP A 42 -22.42 -1.73 6.52
N ASN A 43 -22.47 -2.76 5.66
CA ASN A 43 -23.07 -4.07 6.03
C ASN A 43 -24.56 -3.96 6.47
N GLN A 44 -25.24 -2.81 6.28
CA GLN A 44 -26.69 -2.78 6.36
C GLN A 44 -27.22 -3.47 5.11
N GLY A 45 -28.25 -4.30 5.29
CA GLY A 45 -28.96 -4.87 4.14
C GLY A 45 -29.44 -3.74 3.21
N PRO A 46 -29.62 -4.03 1.92
CA PRO A 46 -29.87 -3.00 0.91
C PRO A 46 -31.25 -2.30 1.02
N SER A 47 -32.04 -2.64 2.04
CA SER A 47 -33.33 -2.02 2.32
C SER A 47 -33.16 -0.78 3.21
N GLN A 48 -33.04 0.38 2.56
CA GLN A 48 -33.23 1.73 3.11
C GLN A 48 -32.13 2.27 4.03
N THR A 49 -31.04 2.78 3.44
CA THR A 49 -30.13 3.70 4.13
C THR A 49 -30.45 5.14 3.71
N ILE A 50 -31.03 5.92 4.63
CA ILE A 50 -31.20 7.37 4.47
C ILE A 50 -29.80 8.02 4.52
N ILE A 51 -29.51 8.81 3.49
CA ILE A 51 -28.26 9.50 3.20
C ILE A 51 -27.91 10.50 4.32
N ASN A 52 -27.27 10.04 5.39
CA ASN A 52 -26.54 10.90 6.31
C ASN A 52 -25.11 10.37 6.48
N ALA A 53 -24.16 11.11 5.91
CA ALA A 53 -22.68 10.99 6.02
C ALA A 53 -21.84 10.34 4.87
N ASN A 54 -22.45 9.93 3.75
CA ASN A 54 -21.90 9.75 2.38
C ASN A 54 -20.40 9.44 2.17
N ASN A 55 -20.04 8.14 2.15
CA ASN A 55 -18.77 7.68 1.59
C ASN A 55 -18.99 6.52 0.58
N VAL A 56 -19.18 6.86 -0.69
CA VAL A 56 -19.13 5.89 -1.81
C VAL A 56 -17.76 6.02 -2.49
N TYR A 57 -17.04 4.93 -2.75
CA TYR A 57 -15.70 5.00 -3.36
C TYR A 57 -15.68 4.44 -4.77
N VAL A 58 -15.10 5.21 -5.67
CA VAL A 58 -14.89 4.92 -7.09
C VAL A 58 -13.42 5.19 -7.36
N GLY A 59 -12.61 4.15 -7.31
CA GLY A 59 -11.17 4.32 -7.41
C GLY A 59 -10.53 4.93 -6.14
N ASN A 60 -9.47 5.73 -6.31
CA ASN A 60 -8.94 6.54 -5.21
C ASN A 60 -9.92 7.65 -4.77
N SER A 61 -11.05 7.79 -5.45
CA SER A 61 -11.96 8.91 -5.28
C SER A 61 -13.19 8.53 -4.48
N ARG A 62 -13.48 9.33 -3.47
CA ARG A 62 -14.75 9.36 -2.79
C ARG A 62 -15.75 10.14 -3.63
N LEU A 63 -16.85 9.50 -3.97
CA LEU A 63 -17.98 10.10 -4.67
C LEU A 63 -18.78 10.95 -3.68
N GLN A 64 -18.77 12.26 -3.92
CA GLN A 64 -19.63 13.23 -3.25
C GLN A 64 -20.83 13.50 -4.15
N VAL A 65 -22.03 13.21 -3.65
CA VAL A 65 -23.29 13.45 -4.37
C VAL A 65 -24.04 14.62 -3.72
N THR A 66 -24.48 15.57 -4.53
CA THR A 66 -25.33 16.70 -4.11
C THR A 66 -26.51 16.85 -5.05
N HIS A 67 -27.69 17.19 -4.52
CA HIS A 67 -28.91 17.39 -5.30
C HIS A 67 -29.47 18.79 -5.04
N ALA A 68 -29.94 19.45 -6.08
CA ALA A 68 -30.59 20.76 -5.99
C ALA A 68 -31.75 20.86 -6.98
N VAL A 69 -32.86 21.46 -6.54
CA VAL A 69 -33.94 21.88 -7.45
C VAL A 69 -33.65 23.30 -7.92
N VAL A 70 -33.62 23.51 -9.24
CA VAL A 70 -33.25 24.78 -9.88
C VAL A 70 -34.48 25.38 -10.57
N GLY A 71 -34.65 26.71 -10.49
CA GLY A 71 -35.59 27.46 -11.33
C GLY A 71 -37.03 27.65 -10.80
N GLY A 72 -37.32 27.29 -9.54
CA GLY A 72 -38.62 27.49 -8.91
C GLY A 72 -38.52 27.77 -7.41
N ALA A 73 -39.65 27.78 -6.70
CA ALA A 73 -39.64 27.70 -5.24
C ALA A 73 -38.86 26.44 -4.82
N ALA A 74 -38.16 26.47 -3.68
CA ALA A 74 -37.35 25.35 -3.19
C ALA A 74 -38.17 24.06 -3.23
N GLY A 75 -37.91 23.22 -4.23
CA GLY A 75 -38.67 22.00 -4.45
C GLY A 75 -38.29 20.97 -3.39
N ILE A 76 -39.30 20.23 -2.92
CA ILE A 76 -39.08 19.11 -2.01
C ILE A 76 -38.63 17.93 -2.88
N LEU A 77 -37.38 17.49 -2.73
CA LEU A 77 -36.98 16.16 -3.18
C LEU A 77 -37.77 15.14 -2.35
N ASN A 78 -38.56 14.30 -3.01
CA ASN A 78 -39.41 13.34 -2.30
C ASN A 78 -38.63 12.08 -1.88
N THR A 79 -37.53 11.77 -2.58
CA THR A 79 -36.64 10.64 -2.32
C THR A 79 -35.20 11.01 -2.68
N ASN A 80 -34.28 10.61 -1.82
CA ASN A 80 -32.83 10.70 -2.02
C ASN A 80 -32.21 9.56 -1.19
N ILE A 81 -32.27 8.36 -1.75
CA ILE A 81 -31.89 7.12 -1.06
C ILE A 81 -30.92 6.32 -1.94
N ILE A 82 -30.06 5.54 -1.29
CA ILE A 82 -29.39 4.42 -1.96
C ILE A 82 -30.32 3.22 -1.84
N ASP A 83 -30.63 2.63 -2.98
CA ASP A 83 -31.55 1.52 -3.11
C ASP A 83 -30.99 0.51 -4.12
N ASN A 84 -31.40 -0.74 -4.02
CA ASN A 84 -31.11 -1.80 -4.97
C ASN A 84 -32.38 -2.44 -5.57
N ASP A 85 -33.56 -1.86 -5.33
CA ASP A 85 -34.85 -2.33 -5.83
C ASP A 85 -35.07 -2.01 -7.32
N HIS A 86 -33.99 -1.96 -8.10
CA HIS A 86 -34.05 -1.75 -9.54
C HIS A 86 -33.73 -3.03 -10.30
N ILE A 87 -34.07 -3.02 -11.59
CA ILE A 87 -33.81 -4.13 -12.50
C ILE A 87 -32.31 -4.48 -12.46
N ASP A 88 -32.03 -5.77 -12.30
CA ASP A 88 -30.70 -6.39 -12.08
C ASP A 88 -30.15 -6.43 -10.64
N ALA A 89 -30.88 -5.90 -9.64
CA ALA A 89 -30.42 -5.76 -8.25
C ALA A 89 -29.14 -4.89 -8.10
N ASP A 90 -28.88 -4.05 -9.09
CA ASP A 90 -27.80 -3.07 -9.09
C ASP A 90 -28.06 -2.05 -7.98
N VAL A 91 -27.03 -1.77 -7.17
CA VAL A 91 -27.10 -0.72 -6.14
C VAL A 91 -26.93 0.64 -6.80
N GLY A 92 -27.85 1.57 -6.53
CA GLY A 92 -27.87 2.89 -7.16
C GLY A 92 -28.40 4.00 -6.26
N VAL A 93 -28.21 5.25 -6.72
CA VAL A 93 -28.79 6.44 -6.10
C VAL A 93 -30.09 6.74 -6.81
N ARG A 94 -31.22 6.60 -6.11
CA ARG A 94 -32.56 6.90 -6.61
C ARG A 94 -32.97 8.31 -6.23
N ILE A 95 -33.35 9.10 -7.23
CA ILE A 95 -33.79 10.49 -7.08
C ILE A 95 -35.19 10.62 -7.67
N GLY A 96 -36.09 11.19 -6.88
CA GLY A 96 -37.46 11.44 -7.29
C GLY A 96 -37.94 12.85 -6.98
N HIS A 97 -38.98 13.26 -7.69
CA HIS A 97 -39.73 14.46 -7.40
C HIS A 97 -41.22 14.29 -7.65
N ASN A 98 -42.01 15.16 -7.03
CA ASN A 98 -43.42 15.34 -7.32
C ASN A 98 -43.69 16.85 -7.44
N GLY A 99 -43.69 17.34 -8.67
CA GLY A 99 -43.71 18.76 -9.03
C GLY A 99 -42.32 19.40 -9.21
N ASN A 100 -42.31 20.67 -9.62
CA ASN A 100 -41.18 21.61 -9.71
C ASN A 100 -39.97 21.28 -10.62
N ALA A 101 -39.80 20.05 -11.11
CA ALA A 101 -38.77 19.69 -12.09
C ALA A 101 -39.40 19.28 -13.43
N ASP A 102 -40.06 20.23 -14.10
CA ASP A 102 -40.95 19.97 -15.24
C ASP A 102 -40.52 20.58 -16.58
N SER A 103 -39.37 21.23 -16.63
CA SER A 103 -38.91 21.91 -17.84
C SER A 103 -37.40 22.13 -17.85
N ALA A 104 -36.85 22.52 -18.99
CA ALA A 104 -35.43 22.89 -19.10
C ALA A 104 -35.04 24.07 -18.19
N THR A 105 -36.00 24.87 -17.75
CA THR A 105 -35.80 25.99 -16.80
C THR A 105 -36.11 25.63 -15.36
N ARG A 106 -36.74 24.47 -15.11
CA ARG A 106 -37.14 23.98 -13.80
C ARG A 106 -36.82 22.50 -13.68
N TYR A 107 -35.72 22.16 -13.01
CA TYR A 107 -35.11 20.82 -13.08
C TYR A 107 -34.39 20.43 -11.79
N ILE A 108 -34.05 19.15 -11.65
CA ILE A 108 -33.14 18.63 -10.63
C ILE A 108 -31.72 18.60 -11.19
N LEU A 109 -30.78 19.21 -10.48
CA LEU A 109 -29.35 19.06 -10.70
C LEU A 109 -28.79 18.07 -9.68
N SER A 110 -28.25 16.97 -10.17
CA SER A 110 -27.50 16.01 -9.37
C SER A 110 -26.04 16.01 -9.77
N THR A 111 -25.18 16.37 -8.82
CA THR A 111 -23.74 16.49 -9.05
C THR A 111 -23.01 15.37 -8.35
N TYR A 112 -22.26 14.60 -9.13
CA TYR A 112 -21.41 13.49 -8.73
C TYR A 112 -19.96 13.95 -8.87
N SER A 113 -19.32 14.33 -7.76
CA SER A 113 -17.94 14.81 -7.74
C SER A 113 -17.00 13.74 -7.19
N PHE A 114 -15.88 13.51 -7.87
CA PHE A 114 -14.85 12.57 -7.44
C PHE A 114 -13.77 13.32 -6.66
N ARG A 115 -13.60 12.99 -5.37
CA ARG A 115 -12.77 13.72 -4.41
C ARG A 115 -11.79 12.79 -3.70
N SER A 116 -10.76 13.31 -3.05
CA SER A 116 -9.95 12.55 -2.10
C SER A 116 -10.79 12.01 -0.93
N PRO A 117 -10.35 10.94 -0.24
CA PRO A 117 -11.08 10.39 0.90
C PRO A 117 -11.36 11.39 2.02
N ASP A 118 -10.49 12.38 2.21
CA ASP A 118 -10.65 13.50 3.15
C ASP A 118 -11.47 14.67 2.57
N LEU A 119 -11.98 14.53 1.34
CA LEU A 119 -12.78 15.53 0.62
C LEU A 119 -12.03 16.80 0.20
N ALA A 120 -10.72 16.88 0.45
CA ALA A 120 -9.94 18.11 0.29
C ALA A 120 -9.55 18.41 -1.17
N GLN A 121 -9.46 17.39 -2.03
CA GLN A 121 -8.94 17.53 -3.40
C GLN A 121 -9.87 16.85 -4.40
N ALA A 122 -9.94 17.35 -5.63
CA ALA A 122 -10.58 16.64 -6.73
C ALA A 122 -9.66 15.50 -7.20
N LEU A 123 -10.21 14.30 -7.36
CA LEU A 123 -9.50 13.13 -7.86
C LEU A 123 -10.29 12.55 -9.03
N PRO A 124 -9.92 12.85 -10.29
CA PRO A 124 -10.60 12.26 -11.44
C PRO A 124 -10.46 10.73 -11.48
N VAL A 125 -11.54 10.05 -11.85
CA VAL A 125 -11.62 8.59 -12.01
C VAL A 125 -11.52 8.23 -13.48
N SER A 126 -11.05 7.03 -13.81
CA SER A 126 -10.94 6.58 -15.20
C SER A 126 -11.72 5.33 -15.48
N ASN A 127 -12.07 5.14 -16.75
CA ASN A 127 -12.96 4.08 -17.24
C ASN A 127 -14.26 4.01 -16.42
N LEU A 128 -14.86 5.17 -16.22
CA LEU A 128 -16.13 5.29 -15.52
C LEU A 128 -17.23 4.71 -16.40
N THR A 129 -17.96 3.74 -15.88
CA THR A 129 -19.22 3.26 -16.48
C THR A 129 -20.35 3.39 -15.49
N PHE A 130 -21.56 3.66 -15.96
CA PHE A 130 -22.76 3.63 -15.13
C PHE A 130 -24.02 3.47 -15.97
N ARG A 131 -25.12 3.21 -15.30
CA ARG A 131 -26.46 3.12 -15.89
C ARG A 131 -27.34 4.21 -15.34
N ILE A 132 -28.18 4.78 -16.21
CA ILE A 132 -29.33 5.59 -15.82
C ILE A 132 -30.55 4.75 -16.12
N HIS A 133 -31.39 4.60 -15.13
CA HIS A 133 -32.56 3.76 -15.14
C HIS A 133 -33.83 4.59 -15.04
N ASP A 134 -34.96 3.97 -15.43
CA ASP A 134 -36.31 4.53 -15.28
C ASP A 134 -36.51 5.82 -16.08
N LEU A 135 -35.97 5.91 -17.31
CA LEU A 135 -36.33 7.01 -18.22
C LEU A 135 -37.63 6.72 -18.96
N ASP A 136 -38.73 7.31 -18.51
CA ASP A 136 -40.10 7.06 -18.99
C ASP A 136 -40.71 8.26 -19.76
N ALA A 137 -42.04 8.24 -20.00
CA ALA A 137 -42.66 9.26 -20.84
C ALA A 137 -42.51 10.66 -20.26
N GLY A 138 -41.85 11.53 -21.01
CA GLY A 138 -41.69 12.93 -20.61
C GLY A 138 -40.38 13.22 -19.89
N ASP A 139 -39.65 12.17 -19.53
CA ASP A 139 -38.33 12.28 -18.93
C ASP A 139 -37.30 12.85 -19.89
N ASN A 140 -36.48 13.73 -19.32
CA ASN A 140 -35.36 14.35 -19.99
C ASN A 140 -34.17 14.43 -19.04
N VAL A 141 -33.11 13.71 -19.39
CA VAL A 141 -31.85 13.73 -18.64
C VAL A 141 -30.73 14.22 -19.53
N THR A 142 -30.02 15.26 -19.10
CA THR A 142 -28.77 15.69 -19.75
C THR A 142 -27.60 15.26 -18.89
N VAL A 143 -26.65 14.54 -19.50
CA VAL A 143 -25.47 13.98 -18.82
C VAL A 143 -24.24 14.83 -19.13
N ASN A 144 -23.84 15.69 -18.20
CA ASN A 144 -22.66 16.52 -18.34
C ASN A 144 -21.48 15.89 -17.59
N ALA A 145 -20.67 15.11 -18.31
CA ALA A 145 -19.41 14.58 -17.80
C ALA A 145 -18.25 15.55 -18.09
N TYR A 146 -17.40 15.80 -17.10
CA TYR A 146 -16.28 16.72 -17.21
C TYR A 146 -14.94 15.98 -17.13
N ASP A 147 -14.00 16.35 -17.99
CA ASP A 147 -12.65 15.81 -17.97
C ASP A 147 -11.83 16.31 -16.75
N GLN A 148 -10.58 15.88 -16.63
CA GLN A 148 -9.69 16.28 -15.53
C GLN A 148 -9.38 17.79 -15.48
N SER A 149 -9.55 18.50 -16.59
CA SER A 149 -9.37 19.95 -16.69
C SER A 149 -10.66 20.75 -16.47
N GLY A 150 -11.80 20.06 -16.30
CA GLY A 150 -13.12 20.67 -16.19
C GLY A 150 -13.78 20.96 -17.55
N GLY A 151 -13.22 20.45 -18.64
CA GLY A 151 -13.82 20.51 -19.97
C GLY A 151 -15.01 19.57 -20.10
N LEU A 152 -16.09 20.03 -20.73
CA LEU A 152 -17.27 19.20 -20.98
C LEU A 152 -16.97 18.16 -22.07
N ILE A 153 -17.27 16.90 -21.79
CA ILE A 153 -17.09 15.79 -22.73
C ILE A 153 -18.35 15.64 -23.59
N ALA A 154 -18.18 15.68 -24.91
CA ALA A 154 -19.26 15.39 -25.85
C ALA A 154 -19.52 13.87 -25.92
N ILE A 155 -20.73 13.45 -25.59
CA ILE A 155 -21.11 12.03 -25.67
C ILE A 155 -21.32 11.64 -27.13
N THR A 156 -20.68 10.56 -27.57
CA THR A 156 -20.79 10.02 -28.94
C THR A 156 -21.54 8.69 -28.94
N THR A 157 -21.91 8.19 -30.13
CA THR A 157 -22.68 6.94 -30.28
C THR A 157 -21.94 5.68 -29.81
N SER A 158 -20.62 5.74 -29.60
CA SER A 158 -19.85 4.62 -29.03
C SER A 158 -19.83 4.63 -27.50
N MET A 159 -20.29 5.69 -26.86
CA MET A 159 -20.20 5.90 -25.40
C MET A 159 -21.51 5.59 -24.68
N TYR A 160 -22.55 5.22 -25.41
CA TYR A 160 -23.81 4.81 -24.81
C TYR A 160 -24.45 3.68 -25.59
N SER A 161 -25.27 2.91 -24.89
CA SER A 161 -26.20 1.97 -25.49
C SER A 161 -27.51 1.99 -24.72
N PHE A 162 -28.58 1.55 -25.37
CA PHE A 162 -29.87 1.32 -24.72
C PHE A 162 -30.04 -0.16 -24.45
N ASN A 163 -30.80 -0.50 -23.42
CA ASN A 163 -31.12 -1.88 -23.13
C ASN A 163 -31.92 -2.53 -24.27
N PRO A 164 -31.59 -3.75 -24.74
CA PRO A 164 -32.33 -4.41 -25.81
C PRO A 164 -33.81 -4.59 -25.48
N GLY A 165 -34.69 -4.19 -26.41
CA GLY A 165 -36.15 -4.24 -26.24
C GLY A 165 -36.81 -2.88 -25.99
N GLY A 166 -36.03 -1.83 -25.71
CA GLY A 166 -36.49 -0.44 -25.58
C GLY A 166 -36.09 0.43 -26.77
N THR A 167 -36.87 0.45 -27.85
CA THR A 167 -36.69 1.38 -28.99
C THR A 167 -37.32 2.77 -28.76
N ILE A 168 -37.42 3.20 -27.51
CA ILE A 168 -38.22 4.36 -27.09
C ILE A 168 -37.34 5.53 -26.63
N ILE A 169 -36.20 5.26 -25.99
CA ILE A 169 -35.26 6.30 -25.57
C ILE A 169 -34.49 6.79 -26.78
N THR A 170 -34.37 8.10 -26.91
CA THR A 170 -33.57 8.73 -27.95
C THR A 170 -32.55 9.65 -27.32
N ARG A 171 -31.36 9.70 -27.92
CA ARG A 171 -30.41 10.76 -27.68
C ARG A 171 -30.73 11.93 -28.62
N VAL A 172 -30.89 13.12 -28.08
CA VAL A 172 -31.07 14.34 -28.89
C VAL A 172 -29.74 14.64 -29.61
N SER A 173 -29.78 14.61 -30.95
CA SER A 173 -28.59 14.74 -31.79
C SER A 173 -27.80 16.01 -31.47
N GLY A 174 -26.47 15.88 -31.38
CA GLY A 174 -25.56 16.99 -31.07
C GLY A 174 -25.55 17.42 -29.60
N THR A 175 -26.27 16.73 -28.71
CA THR A 175 -26.35 17.07 -27.28
C THR A 175 -26.00 15.89 -26.40
N ASN A 176 -25.80 16.11 -25.10
CA ASN A 176 -25.66 15.03 -24.11
C ASN A 176 -26.99 14.62 -23.48
N ARG A 177 -28.12 14.92 -24.15
CA ARG A 177 -29.46 14.70 -23.63
C ARG A 177 -30.06 13.41 -24.14
N PHE A 178 -30.67 12.67 -23.23
CA PHE A 178 -31.48 11.49 -23.45
C PHE A 178 -32.91 11.78 -23.03
N SER A 179 -33.87 11.29 -23.81
CA SER A 179 -35.29 11.56 -23.59
C SER A 179 -36.16 10.43 -24.10
N SER A 180 -37.30 10.22 -23.46
CA SER A 180 -38.35 9.31 -23.92
C SER A 180 -39.61 10.13 -24.30
N PRO A 181 -39.91 10.26 -25.61
CA PRO A 181 -40.90 11.19 -26.12
C PRO A 181 -42.32 10.60 -26.10
N ASN A 182 -42.85 10.27 -24.91
CA ASN A 182 -44.29 10.02 -24.64
C ASN A 182 -44.75 8.55 -24.50
N THR A 183 -43.86 7.59 -24.26
CA THR A 183 -44.28 6.21 -23.97
C THR A 183 -43.71 5.74 -22.65
N ASN A 184 -44.58 5.36 -21.72
CA ASN A 184 -44.18 4.75 -20.46
C ASN A 184 -43.49 3.43 -20.76
N VAL A 185 -42.29 3.28 -20.24
CA VAL A 185 -41.51 2.06 -20.29
C VAL A 185 -41.31 1.56 -18.88
N ASP A 186 -41.10 0.26 -18.72
CA ASP A 186 -40.57 -0.20 -17.44
C ASP A 186 -39.13 0.28 -17.28
N ASP A 187 -38.70 0.34 -16.03
CA ASP A 187 -37.35 0.37 -15.51
C ASP A 187 -36.28 -0.20 -16.49
N LEU A 188 -36.51 -1.43 -16.99
CA LEU A 188 -35.60 -2.16 -17.88
C LEU A 188 -35.47 -1.47 -19.24
N ARG A 189 -36.60 -1.17 -19.89
CA ARG A 189 -36.65 -0.53 -21.21
C ARG A 189 -36.34 0.98 -21.15
N GLY A 190 -36.42 1.58 -19.97
CA GLY A 190 -36.00 2.95 -19.62
C GLY A 190 -34.50 3.09 -19.32
N THR A 191 -33.68 2.07 -19.58
CA THR A 191 -32.26 2.07 -19.20
C THR A 191 -31.31 2.57 -20.30
N VAL A 192 -30.41 3.49 -19.91
CA VAL A 192 -29.27 3.98 -20.70
C VAL A 192 -27.97 3.55 -20.05
N TYR A 193 -27.13 2.82 -20.79
CA TYR A 193 -25.77 2.50 -20.40
C TYR A 193 -24.84 3.60 -20.87
N LEU A 194 -23.95 4.07 -20.00
CA LEU A 194 -22.91 5.04 -20.33
C LEU A 194 -21.53 4.46 -20.05
N ASP A 195 -20.65 4.61 -21.03
CA ASP A 195 -19.28 4.11 -21.02
C ASP A 195 -18.29 5.22 -21.37
N PHE A 196 -17.55 5.68 -20.36
CA PHE A 196 -16.47 6.64 -20.49
C PHE A 196 -15.09 5.94 -20.44
N SER A 197 -15.01 4.69 -20.91
CA SER A 197 -13.75 3.97 -21.08
C SER A 197 -12.73 4.76 -21.90
N GLY A 198 -11.49 4.78 -21.42
CA GLY A 198 -10.39 5.53 -22.00
C GLY A 198 -10.33 7.01 -21.58
N LEU A 199 -11.31 7.51 -20.83
CA LEU A 199 -11.37 8.91 -20.38
C LEU A 199 -11.16 9.03 -18.88
N GLN A 200 -10.76 10.24 -18.45
CA GLN A 200 -10.62 10.62 -17.05
C GLN A 200 -11.70 11.63 -16.70
N ILE A 201 -12.55 11.29 -15.72
CA ILE A 201 -13.76 12.02 -15.36
C ILE A 201 -13.59 12.64 -13.98
N SER A 202 -13.68 13.97 -13.88
CA SER A 202 -13.58 14.70 -12.62
C SER A 202 -14.93 14.89 -11.93
N ARG A 203 -16.00 14.99 -12.72
CA ARG A 203 -17.37 15.26 -12.25
C ARG A 203 -18.38 14.80 -13.30
N VAL A 204 -19.53 14.33 -12.83
CA VAL A 204 -20.72 14.13 -13.66
C VAL A 204 -21.86 14.96 -13.08
N GLU A 205 -22.56 15.71 -13.91
CA GLU A 205 -23.76 16.46 -13.55
C GLU A 205 -24.93 15.92 -14.37
N LEU A 206 -26.01 15.55 -13.68
CA LEU A 206 -27.26 15.13 -14.30
C LEU A 206 -28.29 16.24 -14.13
N VAL A 207 -28.75 16.76 -15.26
CA VAL A 207 -29.83 17.74 -15.33
C VAL A 207 -31.08 16.98 -15.75
N TYR A 208 -31.97 16.74 -14.79
CA TYR A 208 -33.16 15.93 -14.97
C TYR A 208 -34.45 16.74 -14.80
N TYR A 209 -35.40 16.55 -15.70
CA TYR A 209 -36.76 17.03 -15.55
C TYR A 209 -37.73 16.13 -16.31
N ASP A 210 -38.98 16.10 -15.85
CA ASP A 210 -40.08 15.40 -16.50
C ASP A 210 -41.19 16.39 -16.87
N VAL A 211 -41.54 16.50 -18.14
CA VAL A 211 -42.60 17.41 -18.60
C VAL A 211 -43.98 17.14 -18.02
N ASN A 212 -44.22 15.94 -17.47
CA ASN A 212 -45.47 15.61 -16.77
C ASN A 212 -45.43 15.99 -15.28
N ALA A 213 -44.31 16.56 -14.83
CA ALA A 213 -44.02 17.06 -13.49
C ALA A 213 -43.96 15.97 -12.40
N THR A 214 -43.81 14.70 -12.74
CA THR A 214 -43.69 13.59 -11.78
C THR A 214 -42.81 12.48 -12.34
N GLY A 215 -41.62 12.29 -11.76
CA GLY A 215 -40.74 11.24 -12.23
C GLY A 215 -39.68 10.83 -11.22
N THR A 216 -39.08 9.66 -11.47
CA THR A 216 -37.93 9.17 -10.76
C THR A 216 -36.85 8.73 -11.74
N TYR A 217 -35.59 8.85 -11.34
CA TYR A 217 -34.51 8.20 -12.07
C TYR A 217 -33.51 7.63 -11.08
N THR A 218 -32.85 6.55 -11.49
CA THR A 218 -31.83 5.89 -10.67
C THR A 218 -30.50 5.87 -11.42
N VAL A 219 -29.42 6.26 -10.75
CA VAL A 219 -28.06 6.06 -11.26
C VAL A 219 -27.46 4.84 -10.57
N ALA A 220 -27.24 3.76 -11.33
CA ALA A 220 -26.78 2.49 -10.78
C ALA A 220 -25.55 1.94 -11.51
N ASP A 221 -24.99 0.85 -10.96
CA ASP A 221 -23.85 0.10 -11.53
C ASP A 221 -22.64 1.00 -11.86
N LEU A 222 -22.34 1.99 -11.00
CA LEU A 222 -21.16 2.86 -11.14
C LEU A 222 -19.88 2.03 -10.95
N LYS A 223 -19.03 1.93 -11.97
CA LYS A 223 -17.76 1.18 -11.92
C LYS A 223 -16.53 2.04 -12.17
N ALA A 224 -15.41 1.70 -11.53
CA ALA A 224 -14.07 2.22 -11.85
C ALA A 224 -12.97 1.19 -11.55
N CYS A 225 -11.69 1.58 -11.73
CA CYS A 225 -10.60 0.59 -11.79
C CYS A 225 -10.51 -0.32 -10.56
N ASN A 226 -10.04 -1.55 -10.76
CA ASN A 226 -9.61 -2.42 -9.67
C ASN A 226 -8.47 -1.76 -8.87
N PRO A 227 -8.38 -2.06 -7.56
CA PRO A 227 -7.23 -1.66 -6.77
C PRO A 227 -5.96 -2.30 -7.33
N THR A 228 -4.82 -1.62 -7.18
CA THR A 228 -3.52 -2.07 -7.70
C THR A 228 -2.51 -2.18 -6.58
N LEU A 229 -1.61 -3.15 -6.72
CA LEU A 229 -0.50 -3.40 -5.82
C LEU A 229 0.80 -3.37 -6.62
N THR A 230 1.63 -2.36 -6.34
CA THR A 230 3.03 -2.33 -6.76
C THR A 230 3.87 -3.00 -5.68
N LEU A 231 4.41 -4.17 -5.98
CA LEU A 231 5.31 -4.88 -5.07
C LEU A 231 6.76 -4.63 -5.51
N ARG A 232 7.61 -4.19 -4.58
CA ARG A 232 9.04 -3.92 -4.80
C ARG A 232 9.90 -4.75 -3.88
N LYS A 233 11.09 -5.07 -4.37
CA LYS A 233 12.16 -5.70 -3.61
C LYS A 233 13.38 -4.80 -3.57
N THR A 234 13.91 -4.59 -2.38
CA THR A 234 15.20 -3.95 -2.15
C THR A 234 16.13 -4.95 -1.46
N THR A 235 17.41 -4.91 -1.80
CA THR A 235 18.45 -5.64 -1.08
C THR A 235 19.47 -4.70 -0.48
N GLN A 236 19.98 -5.00 0.71
CA GLN A 236 21.07 -4.27 1.34
C GLN A 236 22.39 -5.01 1.16
N LEU A 237 23.49 -4.25 1.17
CA LEU A 237 24.88 -4.68 0.99
C LEU A 237 25.22 -5.19 -0.41
N LEU A 238 24.44 -6.12 -0.96
CA LEU A 238 24.66 -6.73 -2.27
C LEU A 238 23.35 -6.76 -3.08
N ALA A 239 23.49 -6.84 -4.40
CA ALA A 239 22.42 -7.27 -5.31
C ALA A 239 22.23 -8.79 -5.19
N GLY A 240 21.05 -9.33 -5.48
CA GLY A 240 20.81 -10.77 -5.40
C GLY A 240 19.39 -11.21 -5.72
N GLY A 241 19.15 -12.51 -5.55
CA GLY A 241 17.87 -13.15 -5.88
C GLY A 241 18.09 -14.55 -6.48
N PRO A 242 17.04 -15.19 -7.01
CA PRO A 242 15.66 -14.68 -7.06
C PRO A 242 14.98 -14.71 -5.69
N PHE A 243 14.17 -13.69 -5.40
CA PHE A 243 13.28 -13.64 -4.24
C PHE A 243 11.85 -14.00 -4.67
N GLY A 244 11.27 -15.02 -4.06
CA GLY A 244 9.95 -15.54 -4.40
C GLY A 244 8.82 -14.99 -3.54
N PHE A 245 7.66 -14.73 -4.15
CA PHE A 245 6.47 -14.21 -3.50
C PHE A 245 5.23 -15.05 -3.84
N THR A 246 4.39 -15.22 -2.83
CA THR A 246 3.03 -15.76 -2.93
C THR A 246 2.06 -14.69 -2.44
N LEU A 247 1.05 -14.37 -3.22
CA LEU A 247 0.07 -13.34 -2.93
C LEU A 247 -1.33 -13.94 -2.87
N THR A 248 -2.25 -13.31 -2.15
CA THR A 248 -3.68 -13.62 -2.22
C THR A 248 -4.45 -12.48 -2.84
N ASN A 249 -5.60 -12.79 -3.43
CA ASN A 249 -6.53 -11.80 -3.97
C ASN A 249 -5.91 -10.86 -5.02
N THR A 250 -5.04 -11.39 -5.87
CA THR A 250 -4.43 -10.64 -6.98
C THR A 250 -4.57 -11.38 -8.31
N SER A 251 -4.31 -10.67 -9.42
CA SER A 251 -4.31 -11.22 -10.78
C SER A 251 -3.29 -12.36 -10.96
N ARG A 252 -2.33 -12.51 -10.03
CA ARG A 252 -1.39 -13.64 -9.97
C ARG A 252 -0.96 -13.94 -8.54
N ASN A 253 -1.35 -15.11 -8.05
CA ASN A 253 -1.22 -15.46 -6.63
C ASN A 253 0.02 -16.30 -6.31
N THR A 254 0.70 -16.88 -7.30
CA THR A 254 1.87 -17.75 -7.09
C THR A 254 2.94 -17.55 -8.14
N GLY A 255 4.20 -17.84 -7.77
CA GLY A 255 5.33 -17.90 -8.70
C GLY A 255 5.89 -16.54 -9.13
N ALA A 256 5.56 -15.46 -8.42
CA ALA A 256 6.16 -14.16 -8.67
C ALA A 256 7.59 -14.12 -8.10
N THR A 257 8.57 -13.76 -8.92
CA THR A 257 9.98 -13.71 -8.52
C THR A 257 10.64 -12.42 -9.00
N VAL A 258 11.64 -11.94 -8.26
CA VAL A 258 12.46 -10.79 -8.68
C VAL A 258 13.92 -10.97 -8.25
N THR A 259 14.85 -10.46 -9.04
CA THR A 259 16.27 -10.36 -8.72
C THR A 259 16.64 -8.88 -8.72
N THR A 260 17.31 -8.40 -7.67
CA THR A 260 17.78 -7.02 -7.62
C THR A 260 19.04 -6.86 -8.46
N SER A 261 19.13 -5.77 -9.22
CA SER A 261 20.30 -5.45 -10.06
C SER A 261 21.39 -4.69 -9.29
N ALA A 262 21.02 -3.98 -8.23
CA ALA A 262 21.91 -3.20 -7.37
C ALA A 262 21.44 -3.21 -5.91
N ALA A 263 22.38 -3.04 -4.98
CA ALA A 263 22.06 -2.84 -3.56
C ALA A 263 21.39 -1.46 -3.36
N ASN A 264 20.42 -1.42 -2.45
CA ASN A 264 19.62 -0.25 -2.06
C ASN A 264 18.80 0.39 -3.19
N ALA A 265 18.71 -0.26 -4.35
CA ALA A 265 17.83 0.12 -5.44
C ALA A 265 16.59 -0.80 -5.44
N PRO A 266 15.37 -0.26 -5.36
CA PRO A 266 14.16 -1.07 -5.41
C PRO A 266 13.89 -1.54 -6.85
N GLU A 267 13.68 -2.85 -7.01
CA GLU A 267 13.20 -3.46 -8.24
C GLU A 267 11.75 -3.92 -8.07
N GLN A 268 10.91 -3.70 -9.08
CA GLN A 268 9.50 -4.12 -9.01
C GLN A 268 9.36 -5.61 -9.34
N VAL A 269 8.61 -6.32 -8.49
CA VAL A 269 8.17 -7.68 -8.78
C VAL A 269 7.10 -7.61 -9.86
N ASP A 270 7.34 -8.32 -10.96
CA ASP A 270 6.41 -8.34 -12.08
C ASP A 270 5.16 -9.15 -11.75
N GLY A 271 4.00 -8.49 -11.81
CA GLY A 271 2.69 -9.09 -11.64
C GLY A 271 2.32 -10.10 -12.73
N ASN A 272 2.97 -10.07 -13.89
CA ASN A 272 2.73 -11.01 -14.98
C ASN A 272 3.95 -11.20 -15.90
N ALA A 273 4.88 -12.07 -15.49
CA ALA A 273 6.08 -12.42 -16.28
C ALA A 273 5.81 -13.04 -17.67
N GLY A 274 4.57 -13.39 -18.00
CA GLY A 274 4.19 -13.83 -19.36
C GLY A 274 3.94 -12.67 -20.33
N THR A 275 3.90 -11.42 -19.83
CA THR A 275 3.70 -10.21 -20.62
C THR A 275 5.01 -9.43 -20.71
N THR A 276 5.25 -8.76 -21.83
CA THR A 276 6.44 -7.91 -21.98
C THR A 276 6.35 -6.68 -21.07
N GLY A 277 7.45 -6.39 -20.36
CA GLY A 277 7.55 -5.24 -19.47
C GLY A 277 6.98 -5.49 -18.07
N VAL A 278 7.42 -4.70 -17.10
CA VAL A 278 7.07 -4.89 -15.68
C VAL A 278 5.61 -4.50 -15.42
N GLN A 279 4.82 -5.43 -14.89
CA GLN A 279 3.42 -5.21 -14.56
C GLN A 279 3.19 -5.04 -13.05
N VAL A 280 2.13 -4.31 -12.69
CA VAL A 280 1.60 -4.26 -11.32
C VAL A 280 0.64 -5.43 -11.09
N PHE A 281 0.41 -5.79 -9.82
CA PHE A 281 -0.62 -6.76 -9.46
C PHE A 281 -1.99 -6.06 -9.41
N GLY A 282 -2.99 -6.58 -10.12
CA GLY A 282 -4.37 -6.13 -9.96
C GLY A 282 -5.03 -6.87 -8.79
N ILE A 283 -5.68 -6.18 -7.87
CA ILE A 283 -6.45 -6.81 -6.79
C ILE A 283 -7.81 -7.26 -7.35
N THR A 284 -8.14 -8.54 -7.17
CA THR A 284 -9.26 -9.20 -7.88
C THR A 284 -10.61 -9.00 -7.21
N ALA A 285 -10.65 -9.00 -5.89
CA ALA A 285 -11.83 -8.74 -5.08
C ALA A 285 -11.56 -7.52 -4.17
N PRO A 286 -12.09 -6.34 -4.51
CA PRO A 286 -11.96 -5.16 -3.66
C PRO A 286 -12.59 -5.40 -2.29
N ASN A 287 -12.18 -4.58 -1.31
CA ASN A 287 -12.59 -4.70 0.09
C ASN A 287 -12.28 -6.06 0.73
N THR A 288 -11.56 -6.94 0.05
CA THR A 288 -11.04 -8.20 0.60
C THR A 288 -9.56 -8.02 0.90
N ALA A 289 -9.10 -8.60 2.00
CA ALA A 289 -7.70 -8.50 2.40
C ALA A 289 -6.76 -9.06 1.32
N VAL A 290 -5.54 -8.53 1.28
CA VAL A 290 -4.43 -9.04 0.47
C VAL A 290 -3.33 -9.46 1.43
N THR A 291 -2.82 -10.67 1.25
CA THR A 291 -1.60 -11.12 1.92
C THR A 291 -0.48 -11.27 0.90
N ILE A 292 0.72 -10.86 1.28
CA ILE A 292 1.95 -10.99 0.51
C ILE A 292 2.88 -11.79 1.39
N ASN A 293 3.35 -12.95 0.94
CA ASN A 293 4.30 -13.76 1.67
C ASN A 293 5.58 -13.91 0.84
N GLU A 294 6.71 -13.50 1.39
CA GLU A 294 8.01 -13.82 0.77
C GLU A 294 8.37 -15.27 1.09
N THR A 295 8.17 -16.15 0.12
CA THR A 295 8.28 -17.61 0.26
C THR A 295 9.62 -18.18 -0.21
N GLY A 296 10.36 -17.44 -1.03
CA GLY A 296 11.64 -17.88 -1.58
C GLY A 296 12.79 -16.96 -1.22
N LEU A 297 13.34 -17.08 0.00
CA LEU A 297 14.58 -16.39 0.38
C LEU A 297 15.79 -17.27 0.03
N PRO A 298 16.78 -16.79 -0.75
CA PRO A 298 18.03 -17.51 -0.95
C PRO A 298 18.79 -17.71 0.36
N THR A 299 19.59 -18.78 0.45
CA THR A 299 20.31 -19.15 1.68
C THR A 299 21.15 -17.99 2.24
N GLY A 300 20.99 -17.72 3.53
CA GLY A 300 21.73 -16.69 4.26
C GLY A 300 21.19 -15.26 4.11
N TRP A 301 20.24 -15.02 3.21
CA TRP A 301 19.52 -13.75 3.17
C TRP A 301 18.50 -13.68 4.31
N MET A 302 18.31 -12.48 4.84
CA MET A 302 17.34 -12.24 5.90
C MET A 302 16.43 -11.08 5.54
N LEU A 303 15.13 -11.23 5.81
CA LEU A 303 14.18 -10.12 5.77
C LEU A 303 14.55 -9.10 6.85
N VAL A 304 14.43 -7.82 6.52
CA VAL A 304 14.60 -6.69 7.43
C VAL A 304 13.20 -6.16 7.77
N PRO A 305 12.58 -6.57 8.91
CA PRO A 305 11.19 -6.23 9.20
C PRO A 305 10.94 -4.72 9.28
N ALA A 306 11.87 -3.98 9.89
CA ALA A 306 11.76 -2.52 10.03
C ALA A 306 11.84 -1.75 8.71
N ALA A 307 12.35 -2.38 7.64
CA ALA A 307 12.46 -1.81 6.30
C ALA A 307 11.48 -2.44 5.31
N THR A 308 10.52 -3.22 5.80
CA THR A 308 9.48 -3.87 5.00
C THR A 308 8.14 -3.21 5.31
N THR A 309 7.56 -2.52 4.33
CA THR A 309 6.39 -1.66 4.53
C THR A 309 5.45 -1.69 3.34
N CYS A 310 4.16 -1.51 3.60
CA CYS A 310 3.15 -1.18 2.59
C CYS A 310 2.59 0.21 2.85
N THR A 311 2.35 0.97 1.79
CA THR A 311 1.83 2.34 1.84
C THR A 311 0.66 2.52 0.88
N ASN A 312 -0.27 3.39 1.25
CA ASN A 312 -1.31 3.86 0.33
C ASN A 312 -0.78 4.98 -0.59
N ALA A 313 -1.62 5.47 -1.50
CA ALA A 313 -1.28 6.56 -2.41
C ALA A 313 -0.86 7.86 -1.69
N GLY A 314 -1.34 8.09 -0.48
CA GLY A 314 -0.97 9.23 0.38
C GLY A 314 0.33 9.02 1.17
N GLY A 315 1.01 7.89 1.00
CA GLY A 315 2.26 7.57 1.70
C GLY A 315 2.10 7.10 3.14
N ALA A 316 0.88 6.95 3.64
CA ALA A 316 0.65 6.41 4.98
C ALA A 316 0.94 4.91 5.00
N THR A 317 1.65 4.44 6.03
CA THR A 317 1.87 3.00 6.25
C THR A 317 0.55 2.32 6.56
N ILE A 318 0.31 1.19 5.89
CA ILE A 318 -0.90 0.40 5.99
C ILE A 318 -0.59 -1.07 6.27
N GLY A 319 -1.54 -1.78 6.87
CA GLY A 319 -1.41 -3.20 7.18
C GLY A 319 -0.33 -3.54 8.20
N THR A 320 -0.02 -4.83 8.32
CA THR A 320 0.92 -5.35 9.32
C THR A 320 1.79 -6.48 8.75
N LEU A 321 3.02 -6.57 9.23
CA LEU A 321 3.96 -7.65 8.93
C LEU A 321 4.00 -8.65 10.09
N SER A 322 3.84 -9.94 9.79
CA SER A 322 4.07 -11.05 10.73
C SER A 322 4.96 -12.10 10.07
N GLY A 323 6.15 -12.32 10.62
CA GLY A 323 7.18 -13.13 9.97
C GLY A 323 7.55 -12.55 8.60
N THR A 324 7.32 -13.31 7.53
CA THR A 324 7.53 -12.91 6.12
C THR A 324 6.23 -12.52 5.41
N THR A 325 5.09 -12.58 6.11
CA THR A 325 3.77 -12.31 5.53
C THR A 325 3.27 -10.93 5.93
N TYR A 326 3.06 -10.07 4.94
CA TYR A 326 2.44 -8.77 5.10
C TYR A 326 0.94 -8.89 4.78
N THR A 327 0.09 -8.41 5.69
CA THR A 327 -1.37 -8.43 5.54
C THR A 327 -1.88 -7.01 5.40
N ILE A 328 -2.54 -6.74 4.28
CA ILE A 328 -3.24 -5.49 4.00
C ILE A 328 -4.73 -5.75 4.26
N PRO A 329 -5.34 -5.08 5.25
CA PRO A 329 -6.73 -5.32 5.60
C PRO A 329 -7.67 -4.87 4.49
N GLY A 330 -8.73 -5.66 4.27
CA GLY A 330 -9.92 -5.28 3.52
C GLY A 330 -10.98 -4.64 4.42
N GLY A 331 -12.20 -4.52 3.91
CA GLY A 331 -13.36 -3.96 4.61
C GLY A 331 -13.46 -2.43 4.52
N ALA A 332 -14.48 -1.88 5.17
CA ALA A 332 -14.84 -0.46 5.12
C ALA A 332 -13.76 0.51 5.66
N THR A 333 -12.88 0.02 6.54
CA THR A 333 -11.71 0.74 7.06
C THR A 333 -10.39 0.21 6.49
N GLY A 334 -10.46 -0.74 5.56
CA GLY A 334 -9.32 -1.35 4.90
C GLY A 334 -8.72 -0.47 3.81
N HIS A 335 -7.74 -1.02 3.10
CA HIS A 335 -6.96 -0.26 2.11
C HIS A 335 -7.07 -0.84 0.69
N THR A 336 -7.88 -1.87 0.49
CA THR A 336 -8.09 -2.56 -0.80
C THR A 336 -9.43 -2.19 -1.46
N PHE A 337 -9.97 -1.00 -1.16
CA PHE A 337 -11.17 -0.48 -1.82
C PHE A 337 -10.93 -0.26 -3.32
N PRO A 338 -11.99 -0.29 -4.17
CA PRO A 338 -11.85 -0.12 -5.62
C PRO A 338 -10.90 1.01 -5.97
N GLY A 339 -9.90 0.71 -6.79
CA GLY A 339 -8.84 1.60 -7.28
C GLY A 339 -7.93 2.28 -6.27
N ALA A 340 -7.86 1.77 -5.04
CA ALA A 340 -6.71 2.01 -4.19
C ALA A 340 -5.40 1.72 -4.93
N ALA A 341 -4.42 2.60 -4.80
CA ALA A 341 -3.05 2.35 -5.25
C ALA A 341 -2.17 2.05 -4.03
N ILE A 342 -1.70 0.81 -3.96
CA ILE A 342 -0.86 0.31 -2.87
C ILE A 342 0.56 0.10 -3.38
N THR A 343 1.55 0.53 -2.60
CA THR A 343 2.95 0.19 -2.82
C THR A 343 3.51 -0.55 -1.61
N CYS A 344 4.00 -1.77 -1.82
CA CYS A 344 4.71 -2.55 -0.82
C CYS A 344 6.17 -2.70 -1.21
N THR A 345 7.08 -2.50 -0.25
CA THR A 345 8.52 -2.73 -0.44
C THR A 345 9.00 -3.74 0.59
N TYR A 346 9.55 -4.86 0.12
CA TYR A 346 10.22 -5.85 0.93
C TYR A 346 11.73 -5.63 0.88
N THR A 347 12.40 -5.62 2.04
CA THR A 347 13.84 -5.38 2.11
C THR A 347 14.56 -6.58 2.71
N ASN A 348 15.49 -7.18 1.98
CA ASN A 348 16.40 -8.20 2.54
C ASN A 348 17.81 -7.66 2.71
N ILE A 349 18.55 -8.22 3.65
CA ILE A 349 19.99 -7.99 3.80
C ILE A 349 20.76 -9.23 3.34
N ALA A 350 21.84 -8.99 2.58
CA ALA A 350 22.69 -10.05 2.07
C ALA A 350 23.41 -10.81 3.21
N PRO A 351 23.71 -12.11 3.02
CA PRO A 351 24.52 -12.86 3.97
C PRO A 351 25.88 -12.17 4.16
N ARG A 352 26.14 -11.74 5.40
CA ARG A 352 27.41 -11.18 5.84
C ARG A 352 27.61 -11.48 7.31
N SER A 353 28.77 -12.02 7.67
CA SER A 353 29.20 -12.09 9.06
C SER A 353 29.90 -10.79 9.43
N GLU A 354 29.70 -10.33 10.67
CA GLU A 354 30.41 -9.16 11.19
C GLU A 354 30.85 -9.46 12.62
N VAL A 355 32.07 -9.96 12.76
CA VAL A 355 32.61 -10.30 14.08
C VAL A 355 33.34 -9.10 14.66
N GLN A 356 32.94 -8.70 15.86
CA GLN A 356 33.61 -7.69 16.66
C GLN A 356 34.27 -8.34 17.87
N VAL A 357 35.52 -7.95 18.14
CA VAL A 357 36.27 -8.40 19.32
C VAL A 357 36.70 -7.19 20.13
N THR A 358 36.39 -7.17 21.42
CA THR A 358 36.89 -6.15 22.36
C THR A 358 37.58 -6.81 23.54
N LYS A 359 38.79 -6.36 23.87
CA LYS A 359 39.56 -6.82 25.03
C LYS A 359 39.75 -5.68 26.01
N THR A 360 39.36 -5.89 27.26
CA THR A 360 39.57 -4.95 28.37
C THR A 360 40.39 -5.62 29.47
N VAL A 361 41.01 -4.81 30.33
CA VAL A 361 41.84 -5.29 31.44
C VAL A 361 41.47 -4.54 32.72
N ALA A 362 41.48 -5.26 33.84
CA ALA A 362 41.35 -4.69 35.17
C ALA A 362 42.34 -5.38 36.16
N PRO A 363 42.98 -4.63 37.07
CA PRO A 363 42.96 -3.17 37.17
C PRO A 363 43.72 -2.47 36.01
N SER A 364 43.55 -1.15 35.88
CA SER A 364 44.29 -0.30 34.93
C SER A 364 44.58 1.05 35.61
N PRO A 365 45.85 1.41 35.89
CA PRO A 365 47.07 0.67 35.57
C PRO A 365 47.20 -0.65 36.35
N VAL A 366 47.97 -1.59 35.81
CA VAL A 366 48.34 -2.85 36.46
C VAL A 366 49.83 -2.76 36.80
N VAL A 367 50.21 -3.16 38.00
CA VAL A 367 51.61 -3.12 38.46
C VAL A 367 52.22 -4.52 38.51
N THR A 368 53.55 -4.59 38.49
CA THR A 368 54.30 -5.86 38.57
C THR A 368 53.88 -6.68 39.80
N GLY A 369 53.74 -7.99 39.62
CA GLY A 369 53.30 -8.94 40.64
C GLY A 369 51.78 -9.04 40.81
N GLN A 370 50.99 -8.08 40.31
CA GLN A 370 49.53 -8.16 40.38
C GLN A 370 48.95 -9.07 39.30
N VAL A 371 47.75 -9.58 39.58
CA VAL A 371 46.93 -10.33 38.62
C VAL A 371 46.09 -9.36 37.81
N ALA A 372 46.32 -9.31 36.51
CA ALA A 372 45.47 -8.65 35.53
C ALA A 372 44.35 -9.59 35.09
N THR A 373 43.10 -9.16 35.17
CA THR A 373 41.95 -9.88 34.60
C THR A 373 41.61 -9.28 33.25
N TYR A 374 41.70 -10.09 32.20
CA TYR A 374 41.31 -9.72 30.85
C TYR A 374 39.93 -10.24 30.53
N THR A 375 39.08 -9.37 29.99
CA THR A 375 37.75 -9.72 29.49
C THR A 375 37.75 -9.51 27.97
N ILE A 376 37.58 -10.60 27.23
CA ILE A 376 37.48 -10.62 25.77
C ILE A 376 36.03 -10.89 25.41
N VAL A 377 35.41 -9.93 24.73
CA VAL A 377 34.05 -10.06 24.23
C VAL A 377 34.14 -10.27 22.72
N VAL A 378 33.57 -11.38 22.23
CA VAL A 378 33.43 -11.68 20.81
C VAL A 378 31.94 -11.68 20.48
N ARG A 379 31.52 -10.83 19.53
CA ARG A 379 30.12 -10.67 19.13
C ARG A 379 29.99 -10.77 17.62
N ASN A 380 28.92 -11.40 17.13
CA ASN A 380 28.54 -11.33 15.72
C ASN A 380 27.40 -10.32 15.53
N ASN A 381 27.72 -9.18 14.92
CA ASN A 381 26.78 -8.13 14.56
C ASN A 381 26.13 -8.36 13.18
N GLY A 382 26.66 -9.31 12.40
CA GLY A 382 26.23 -9.55 11.02
C GLY A 382 25.08 -10.55 10.95
N PRO A 383 24.22 -10.46 9.92
CA PRO A 383 23.08 -11.37 9.72
C PRO A 383 23.50 -12.84 9.58
N GLN A 384 24.70 -13.13 9.08
CA GLN A 384 25.16 -14.50 8.88
C GLN A 384 25.83 -15.05 10.14
N ALA A 385 25.37 -16.21 10.62
CA ALA A 385 26.01 -16.96 11.68
C ALA A 385 27.44 -17.37 11.32
N VAL A 386 28.34 -17.35 12.30
CA VAL A 386 29.72 -17.83 12.15
C VAL A 386 29.84 -19.15 12.90
N SER A 387 30.27 -20.20 12.20
CA SER A 387 30.60 -21.49 12.79
C SER A 387 32.11 -21.65 12.91
N ASN A 388 32.54 -22.28 14.00
CA ASN A 388 33.94 -22.63 14.25
C ASN A 388 34.92 -21.43 14.13
N ALA A 389 34.53 -20.25 14.63
CA ALA A 389 35.44 -19.11 14.69
C ALA A 389 36.60 -19.43 15.63
N VAL A 390 37.84 -19.10 15.25
CA VAL A 390 39.01 -19.31 16.10
C VAL A 390 39.34 -18.01 16.83
N LEU A 391 39.28 -18.04 18.16
CA LEU A 391 39.72 -16.95 19.03
C LEU A 391 41.14 -17.25 19.52
N ALA A 392 42.10 -16.41 19.16
CA ALA A 392 43.45 -16.45 19.69
C ALA A 392 43.77 -15.13 20.41
N ASP A 393 44.58 -15.23 21.44
CA ASP A 393 45.18 -14.10 22.15
C ASP A 393 46.68 -14.37 22.23
N VAL A 394 47.53 -13.35 22.29
CA VAL A 394 48.97 -13.55 22.46
C VAL A 394 49.37 -12.82 23.72
N ALA A 395 50.02 -13.54 24.65
CA ALA A 395 50.52 -12.93 25.86
C ALA A 395 51.58 -11.87 25.52
N GLY A 396 51.38 -10.65 26.02
CA GLY A 396 52.40 -9.62 25.90
C GLY A 396 53.64 -9.95 26.74
N ALA A 397 54.78 -9.33 26.40
CA ALA A 397 55.98 -9.45 27.21
C ALA A 397 55.70 -9.06 28.67
N GLY A 398 56.27 -9.81 29.62
CA GLY A 398 56.05 -9.57 31.05
C GLY A 398 54.65 -9.96 31.56
N GLN A 399 53.96 -10.91 30.91
CA GLN A 399 52.70 -11.49 31.37
C GLN A 399 52.83 -13.00 31.49
N ASN A 400 52.52 -13.55 32.66
CA ASN A 400 52.35 -14.98 32.87
C ASN A 400 50.86 -15.28 33.05
N CYS A 401 50.22 -15.74 31.97
CA CYS A 401 48.80 -16.04 31.94
C CYS A 401 48.45 -17.47 32.39
N SER A 402 49.43 -18.32 32.70
CA SER A 402 49.18 -19.64 33.31
C SER A 402 48.98 -19.54 34.83
N VAL A 403 49.11 -18.34 35.41
CA VAL A 403 48.97 -18.04 36.82
C VAL A 403 48.00 -16.86 36.98
N PRO A 404 46.98 -16.95 37.87
CA PRO A 404 46.71 -18.02 38.83
C PRO A 404 45.98 -19.24 38.27
N SER A 405 45.49 -19.21 37.03
CA SER A 405 44.69 -20.29 36.44
C SER A 405 45.23 -20.70 35.08
N THR A 406 45.23 -22.01 34.80
CA THR A 406 45.54 -22.56 33.48
C THR A 406 44.32 -22.68 32.57
N THR A 407 43.13 -22.32 33.08
CA THR A 407 41.85 -22.42 32.36
C THR A 407 41.15 -21.07 32.38
N ALA A 408 40.76 -20.58 31.21
CA ALA A 408 39.94 -19.38 31.06
C ALA A 408 38.45 -19.74 31.24
N THR A 409 37.62 -18.77 31.58
CA THR A 409 36.16 -18.96 31.65
C THR A 409 35.49 -18.39 30.42
N CYS A 410 34.33 -18.92 30.06
CA CYS A 410 33.50 -18.41 28.98
C CYS A 410 32.04 -18.36 29.39
N VAL A 411 31.36 -17.27 29.04
CA VAL A 411 29.90 -17.13 29.15
C VAL A 411 29.36 -16.83 27.76
N ALA A 412 28.35 -17.58 27.32
CA ALA A 412 27.69 -17.37 26.03
C ALA A 412 26.31 -16.73 26.21
N ALA A 413 25.92 -15.89 25.26
CA ALA A 413 24.62 -15.24 25.19
C ALA A 413 24.13 -15.18 23.73
N GLY A 414 22.82 -14.94 23.55
CA GLY A 414 22.22 -14.78 22.21
C GLY A 414 22.32 -16.03 21.33
N GLY A 415 22.30 -17.23 21.92
CA GLY A 415 22.41 -18.50 21.19
C GLY A 415 23.82 -18.89 20.77
N ALA A 416 24.85 -18.12 21.14
CA ALA A 416 26.24 -18.53 20.97
C ALA A 416 26.57 -19.74 21.85
N THR A 417 27.66 -20.43 21.50
CA THR A 417 28.16 -21.58 22.27
C THR A 417 29.60 -21.33 22.69
N CYS A 418 29.88 -21.51 23.99
CA CYS A 418 31.25 -21.47 24.50
C CYS A 418 32.04 -22.70 24.04
N PRO A 419 33.36 -22.60 23.88
CA PRO A 419 34.21 -23.77 23.67
C PRO A 419 34.06 -24.75 24.84
N ALA A 420 33.99 -26.06 24.55
CA ALA A 420 33.79 -27.09 25.57
C ALA A 420 34.94 -27.18 26.59
N SER A 421 36.15 -26.82 26.17
CA SER A 421 37.30 -26.59 27.03
C SER A 421 38.00 -25.31 26.61
N LEU A 422 38.56 -24.58 27.58
CA LEU A 422 39.23 -23.30 27.34
C LEU A 422 40.60 -23.24 28.02
N PRO A 423 41.57 -24.12 27.66
CA PRO A 423 42.91 -24.04 28.21
C PRO A 423 43.58 -22.72 27.82
N VAL A 424 44.16 -22.02 28.79
CA VAL A 424 44.86 -20.75 28.55
C VAL A 424 46.03 -20.96 27.59
N ALA A 425 46.76 -22.08 27.70
CA ALA A 425 47.85 -22.40 26.76
C ALA A 425 47.37 -22.49 25.30
N THR A 426 46.18 -23.04 25.05
CA THR A 426 45.59 -23.14 23.71
C THR A 426 45.13 -21.78 23.20
N LEU A 427 44.45 -21.00 24.05
CA LEU A 427 44.02 -19.64 23.74
C LEU A 427 45.22 -18.74 23.39
N LEU A 428 46.35 -18.90 24.09
CA LEU A 428 47.56 -18.12 23.90
C LEU A 428 48.46 -18.57 22.74
N ALA A 429 48.13 -19.69 22.11
CA ALA A 429 48.87 -20.28 21.01
C ALA A 429 48.07 -20.15 19.70
N GLY A 430 47.59 -21.28 19.16
CA GLY A 430 46.83 -21.31 17.90
C GLY A 430 45.36 -20.89 18.03
N GLY A 431 44.87 -20.68 19.25
CA GLY A 431 43.50 -20.26 19.53
C GLY A 431 42.54 -21.40 19.84
N VAL A 432 41.36 -21.00 20.31
CA VAL A 432 40.25 -21.87 20.72
C VAL A 432 39.06 -21.67 19.79
N THR A 433 38.38 -22.77 19.44
CA THR A 433 37.24 -22.73 18.54
C THR A 433 35.97 -22.35 19.30
N ILE A 434 35.35 -21.24 18.92
CA ILE A 434 33.97 -20.86 19.26
C ILE A 434 33.05 -21.63 18.29
N PRO A 435 32.29 -22.65 18.75
CA PRO A 435 31.58 -23.55 17.85
C PRO A 435 30.46 -22.85 17.05
N SER A 436 29.72 -21.94 17.70
CA SER A 436 28.60 -21.22 17.10
C SER A 436 28.54 -19.78 17.62
N LEU A 437 28.46 -18.84 16.69
CA LEU A 437 28.28 -17.41 16.95
C LEU A 437 27.18 -16.86 15.98
N PRO A 438 25.89 -17.08 16.30
CA PRO A 438 24.77 -16.64 15.47
C PRO A 438 24.61 -15.11 15.46
N LEU A 439 23.69 -14.57 14.67
CA LEU A 439 23.36 -13.14 14.69
C LEU A 439 23.03 -12.68 16.13
N ASN A 440 23.66 -11.60 16.57
CA ASN A 440 23.60 -11.07 17.95
C ASN A 440 24.16 -12.00 19.03
N GLY A 441 24.69 -13.17 18.66
CA GLY A 441 25.38 -14.09 19.54
C GLY A 441 26.68 -13.49 20.08
N GLN A 442 26.99 -13.80 21.33
CA GLN A 442 28.17 -13.28 22.03
C GLN A 442 28.80 -14.35 22.91
N VAL A 443 30.12 -14.40 22.92
CA VAL A 443 30.89 -15.08 23.96
C VAL A 443 31.76 -14.09 24.71
N ILE A 444 31.80 -14.21 26.03
CA ILE A 444 32.62 -13.41 26.92
C ILE A 444 33.64 -14.36 27.56
N VAL A 445 34.90 -14.25 27.13
CA VAL A 445 36.02 -15.02 27.66
C VAL A 445 36.75 -14.19 28.71
N THR A 446 36.99 -14.78 29.88
CA THR A 446 37.81 -14.15 30.92
C THR A 446 39.05 -14.99 31.19
N LEU A 447 40.23 -14.35 31.12
CA LEU A 447 41.49 -14.97 31.52
C LEU A 447 42.24 -14.07 32.50
N GLN A 448 43.13 -14.65 33.29
CA GLN A 448 43.92 -13.94 34.28
C GLN A 448 45.42 -14.13 34.01
N CYS A 449 46.19 -13.07 34.17
CA CYS A 449 47.63 -13.11 34.02
C CYS A 449 48.34 -12.38 35.15
N THR A 450 49.29 -13.03 35.80
CA THR A 450 50.24 -12.35 36.69
C THR A 450 51.23 -11.53 35.86
N VAL A 451 51.40 -10.25 36.19
CA VAL A 451 52.39 -9.39 35.52
C VAL A 451 53.78 -9.64 36.07
N THR A 452 54.71 -9.98 35.19
CA THR A 452 56.12 -10.29 35.47
C THR A 452 57.08 -9.26 34.89
N ALA A 453 56.58 -8.21 34.23
CA ALA A 453 57.41 -7.14 33.69
C ALA A 453 58.28 -6.49 34.79
N THR A 454 59.58 -6.39 34.54
CA THR A 454 60.54 -5.73 35.43
C THR A 454 61.04 -4.45 34.75
N GLY A 455 60.65 -3.29 35.27
CA GLY A 455 61.07 -1.97 34.79
C GLY A 455 60.19 -0.88 35.41
N PHE A 456 60.82 0.13 36.03
CA PHE A 456 60.17 1.32 36.58
C PHE A 456 60.03 2.41 35.53
#